data_AF-A0A9D5YBF5-F1
#
_entry.id   AF-A0A9D5YBF5-F1
#
_cell.length_a   1.000
_cell.length_b   1.000
_cell.length_c   1.000
_cell.angle_alpha   90.00
_cell.angle_beta   90.00
_cell.angle_gamma   90.00
#
_symmetry.space_group_name_H-M   'P 1'
#
loop_
_entity.id
_entity.type
_entity.pdbx_description
1 polymer ?
#
loop_
_entity_poly.entity_id
_entity_poly.type
_entity_poly.pdbx_seq_one_letter_code
_entity_poly.pdbx_strand_id
1 'polypeptide(L)'
;MKTDIYYQNVIASVYNDFLKKSNRFSHFVILGEDGNYFFETLKYLFSTCDTKSFSCNDEHFLSDNFCVISVFHSAEDKDSILAKLEKTVFLPGCQKCLIFDDNTLESADFLVSEREYCVLNNNNAIFEKAKFFLRSVPVIYFVSDEIIGPGCGFDNELEKISSTGRIVVENKDVSSVSGYTYITDALFALIFGLSGLKNGNVYNVSSFNASLGDIKQKIYNMFKEKFSFSCSLDSCESLKTKALCSLKIKKSGIEFTGIEEAVFSIVSSYFDLEYDYKKRLPQYCSKLELLKKIELDILKEIDRICKKHNIKYFLTGGSLLGAIRYGKSIPWDDDLDIGMLRSDFEKFRRVCPEEIDRNKFAYASYTTEENCHYLFDKIRLKNTYFSTEFSSDYKIQDGVFVDIFVYDTTSESAKMQKLHINLVKTAIRFMNIKWTGKVNSNMNGYMLSKLIGPFIRLMSFNMLHKFSEKSLKFFNKKDSAYLIDGTGLNINRGAFRKICLEKTKEIVFEGVTVPVPENYDEFLKHVYGEKYLEEPPIYMRSGTHDFVRLDLGEYVADNSSAHKEQSLDGELFSYTL
;
A
#
# COMPACT_ATOMS: atom_id res chain seq x y z
N MET A 1 -19.12 12.40 2.16
CA MET A 1 -19.84 12.17 3.44
C MET A 1 -19.81 10.72 3.94
N LYS A 2 -20.17 9.68 3.16
CA LYS A 2 -19.99 8.28 3.62
C LYS A 2 -18.51 7.86 3.67
N THR A 3 -17.71 8.39 2.75
CA THR A 3 -16.26 8.21 2.61
C THR A 3 -15.47 8.81 3.77
N ASP A 4 -15.82 10.04 4.20
CA ASP A 4 -15.20 10.73 5.34
C ASP A 4 -15.27 9.88 6.61
N ILE A 5 -16.48 9.38 6.92
CA ILE A 5 -16.75 8.56 8.10
C ILE A 5 -15.91 7.29 8.10
N TYR A 6 -15.66 6.64 6.95
CA TYR A 6 -14.84 5.42 6.91
C TYR A 6 -13.36 5.72 7.17
N TYR A 7 -12.79 6.73 6.51
CA TYR A 7 -11.42 7.16 6.77
C TYR A 7 -11.24 7.55 8.23
N GLN A 8 -12.10 8.44 8.74
CA GLN A 8 -12.10 8.88 10.12
C GLN A 8 -12.15 7.70 11.11
N ASN A 9 -12.97 6.67 10.85
CA ASN A 9 -13.04 5.46 11.70
C ASN A 9 -11.77 4.59 11.61
N VAL A 10 -11.20 4.35 10.43
CA VAL A 10 -9.99 3.51 10.27
C VAL A 10 -8.78 4.20 10.88
N ILE A 11 -8.62 5.49 10.58
CA ILE A 11 -7.57 6.35 11.12
C ILE A 11 -7.71 6.44 12.65
N ALA A 12 -8.93 6.64 13.18
CA ALA A 12 -9.18 6.61 14.63
C ALA A 12 -8.84 5.24 15.26
N SER A 13 -9.22 4.13 14.62
CA SER A 13 -8.96 2.78 15.14
C SER A 13 -7.45 2.51 15.31
N VAL A 14 -6.67 2.75 14.24
CA VAL A 14 -5.22 2.50 14.24
C VAL A 14 -4.50 3.43 15.23
N TYR A 15 -4.87 4.71 15.26
CA TYR A 15 -4.20 5.67 16.14
C TYR A 15 -4.63 5.55 17.60
N ASN A 16 -5.87 5.15 17.90
CA ASN A 16 -6.28 4.88 19.29
C ASN A 16 -5.45 3.77 19.92
N ASP A 17 -5.23 2.67 19.20
CA ASP A 17 -4.41 1.58 19.71
C ASP A 17 -2.94 1.98 19.85
N PHE A 18 -2.42 2.83 18.96
CA PHE A 18 -1.06 3.38 19.08
C PHE A 18 -0.91 4.33 20.27
N LEU A 19 -1.83 5.29 20.43
CA LEU A 19 -1.82 6.28 21.51
C LEU A 19 -1.98 5.60 22.88
N LYS A 20 -2.92 4.64 23.01
CA LYS A 20 -3.09 3.81 24.22
C LYS A 20 -1.83 3.02 24.56
N LYS A 21 -1.14 2.44 23.57
CA LYS A 21 0.12 1.70 23.78
C LYS A 21 1.30 2.60 24.14
N SER A 22 1.29 3.86 23.70
CA SER A 22 2.40 4.79 23.95
C SER A 22 2.59 5.15 25.42
N ASN A 23 1.51 5.11 26.23
CA ASN A 23 1.46 5.53 27.64
C ASN A 23 2.07 6.93 27.93
N ARG A 24 2.31 7.75 26.90
CA ARG A 24 3.12 8.97 27.00
C ARG A 24 2.33 10.24 27.28
N PHE A 25 1.04 10.23 26.93
CA PHE A 25 0.13 11.36 27.08
C PHE A 25 -1.24 10.83 27.53
N SER A 26 -1.85 11.47 28.52
CA SER A 26 -3.20 11.13 28.99
C SER A 26 -4.28 12.04 28.41
N HIS A 27 -3.92 13.25 27.97
CA HIS A 27 -4.87 14.24 27.46
C HIS A 27 -4.33 15.00 26.25
N PHE A 28 -5.23 15.43 25.36
CA PHE A 28 -4.91 16.22 24.16
C PHE A 28 -5.66 17.55 24.14
N VAL A 29 -4.98 18.59 23.66
CA VAL A 29 -5.56 19.90 23.37
C VAL A 29 -5.30 20.23 21.92
N ILE A 30 -6.35 20.55 21.18
CA ILE A 30 -6.28 20.87 19.75
C ILE A 30 -6.79 22.29 19.59
N LEU A 31 -5.97 23.13 18.94
CA LEU A 31 -6.21 24.54 18.66
C LEU A 31 -6.18 24.77 17.15
N GLY A 32 -7.13 25.52 16.62
CA GLY A 32 -7.30 25.77 15.19
C GLY A 32 -8.61 26.48 14.88
N GLU A 33 -8.79 26.82 13.61
CA GLU A 33 -9.98 27.53 13.13
C GLU A 33 -11.15 26.58 12.87
N ASP A 34 -12.31 26.84 13.47
CA ASP A 34 -13.53 26.07 13.23
C ASP A 34 -13.91 26.09 11.74
N GLY A 35 -14.22 24.92 11.18
CA GLY A 35 -14.50 24.75 9.75
C GLY A 35 -13.27 24.38 8.90
N ASN A 36 -12.04 24.44 9.45
CA ASN A 36 -10.89 23.84 8.81
C ASN A 36 -10.99 22.29 8.86
N TYR A 37 -11.06 21.63 7.71
CA TYR A 37 -11.28 20.18 7.62
C TYR A 37 -10.21 19.35 8.35
N PHE A 38 -8.95 19.80 8.38
CA PHE A 38 -7.88 19.12 9.11
C PHE A 38 -8.06 19.25 10.62
N PHE A 39 -8.48 20.42 11.11
CA PHE A 39 -8.82 20.66 12.52
C PHE A 39 -10.03 19.81 12.97
N GLU A 40 -11.10 19.77 12.18
CA GLU A 40 -12.27 18.91 12.47
C GLU A 40 -11.91 17.41 12.42
N THR A 41 -11.04 17.00 11.51
CA THR A 41 -10.53 15.62 11.46
C THR A 41 -9.72 15.30 12.72
N LEU A 42 -8.84 16.19 13.17
CA LEU A 42 -8.11 16.02 14.43
C LEU A 42 -9.06 15.94 15.65
N LYS A 43 -10.04 16.85 15.74
CA LYS A 43 -11.09 16.78 16.79
C LYS A 43 -11.75 15.40 16.81
N TYR A 44 -12.16 14.89 15.65
CA TYR A 44 -12.80 13.57 15.54
C TYR A 44 -11.86 12.45 16.01
N LEU A 45 -10.62 12.41 15.52
CA LEU A 45 -9.67 11.34 15.83
C LEU A 45 -9.37 11.24 17.33
N PHE A 46 -9.12 12.39 17.95
CA PHE A 46 -8.82 12.45 19.37
C PHE A 46 -10.08 12.45 20.28
N SER A 47 -11.30 12.50 19.73
CA SER A 47 -12.57 12.48 20.51
C SER A 47 -12.76 11.25 21.41
N THR A 48 -11.98 10.21 21.17
CA THR A 48 -11.99 8.93 21.90
C THR A 48 -10.86 8.80 22.94
N CYS A 49 -10.01 9.83 23.03
CA CYS A 49 -9.10 10.11 24.14
C CYS A 49 -9.72 11.19 25.05
N ASP A 50 -9.14 11.46 26.24
CA ASP A 50 -9.57 12.60 27.07
C ASP A 50 -9.06 13.91 26.46
N THR A 51 -9.86 14.46 25.55
CA THR A 51 -9.47 15.54 24.64
C THR A 51 -10.34 16.75 24.86
N LYS A 52 -9.71 17.92 25.00
CA LYS A 52 -10.38 19.21 25.06
C LYS A 52 -10.02 20.02 23.82
N SER A 53 -10.96 20.11 22.89
CA SER A 53 -10.85 20.99 21.73
C SER A 53 -11.34 22.39 22.09
N PHE A 54 -10.59 23.41 21.69
CA PHE A 54 -10.97 24.81 21.90
C PHE A 54 -10.91 25.55 20.57
N SER A 55 -11.89 26.41 20.30
CA SER A 55 -11.85 27.32 19.15
C SER A 55 -11.02 28.56 19.47
N CYS A 56 -10.43 29.18 18.45
CA CYS A 56 -9.55 30.34 18.59
C CYS A 56 -10.31 31.63 19.00
N ASN A 57 -10.83 31.71 20.22
CA ASN A 57 -11.47 32.93 20.76
C ASN A 57 -11.48 33.10 22.30
N ASP A 58 -11.11 32.08 23.09
CA ASP A 58 -11.28 32.08 24.55
C ASP A 58 -9.98 31.81 25.34
N GLU A 59 -9.88 32.36 26.57
CA GLU A 59 -8.76 32.10 27.48
C GLU A 59 -8.93 30.76 28.21
N HIS A 60 -7.90 29.90 28.18
CA HIS A 60 -7.96 28.55 28.73
C HIS A 60 -6.78 28.21 29.66
N PHE A 61 -7.11 27.82 30.88
CA PHE A 61 -6.16 27.30 31.86
C PHE A 61 -6.13 25.77 31.80
N LEU A 62 -4.94 25.21 31.58
CA LEU A 62 -4.68 23.78 31.55
C LEU A 62 -3.79 23.41 32.75
N SER A 63 -4.16 22.36 33.48
CA SER A 63 -3.29 21.74 34.50
C SER A 63 -2.35 20.70 33.85
N ASP A 64 -1.71 19.82 34.63
CA ASP A 64 -0.61 18.98 34.12
C ASP A 64 -1.03 17.86 33.14
N ASN A 65 -0.05 17.41 32.31
CA ASN A 65 -0.09 16.25 31.40
C ASN A 65 -0.93 16.36 30.10
N PHE A 66 -0.83 17.48 29.38
CA PHE A 66 -1.44 17.66 28.05
C PHE A 66 -0.40 17.70 26.91
N CYS A 67 -0.78 17.15 25.76
CA CYS A 67 -0.14 17.45 24.48
C CYS A 67 -0.94 18.53 23.75
N VAL A 68 -0.31 19.66 23.41
CA VAL A 68 -0.93 20.73 22.61
C VAL A 68 -0.59 20.54 21.14
N ILE A 69 -1.61 20.53 20.29
CA ILE A 69 -1.55 20.48 18.82
C ILE A 69 -2.16 21.78 18.29
N SER A 70 -1.38 22.55 17.55
CA SER A 70 -1.79 23.83 16.95
C SER A 70 -1.83 23.73 15.43
N VAL A 71 -2.95 24.12 14.82
CA VAL A 71 -3.20 23.98 13.38
C VAL A 71 -3.53 25.31 12.71
N PHE A 72 -2.56 25.79 11.94
CA PHE A 72 -2.63 26.88 10.96
C PHE A 72 -1.90 26.35 9.64
N HIS A 73 -1.79 27.03 8.46
CA HIS A 73 -1.71 26.49 7.04
C HIS A 73 -0.73 27.02 5.86
N SER A 74 0.15 28.03 5.96
CA SER A 74 0.58 29.07 4.95
C SER A 74 1.98 29.14 4.28
N ALA A 75 2.27 30.34 3.71
CA ALA A 75 3.55 30.90 3.28
C ALA A 75 3.89 32.28 3.92
N GLU A 76 4.48 32.32 5.12
CA GLU A 76 5.33 33.44 5.60
C GLU A 76 6.69 32.91 6.14
N ASP A 77 7.71 33.79 6.22
CA ASP A 77 9.08 33.36 6.49
C ASP A 77 9.33 32.98 7.97
N LYS A 78 10.21 32.00 8.17
CA LYS A 78 10.53 31.32 9.44
C LYS A 78 10.82 32.27 10.61
N ASP A 79 11.46 33.41 10.34
CA ASP A 79 11.85 34.37 11.38
C ASP A 79 10.64 35.21 11.87
N SER A 80 9.60 35.39 11.05
CA SER A 80 8.30 35.95 11.46
C SER A 80 7.60 35.03 12.47
N ILE A 81 7.65 33.72 12.22
CA ILE A 81 7.06 32.67 13.08
C ILE A 81 7.76 32.64 14.46
N LEU A 82 9.09 32.67 14.48
CA LEU A 82 9.87 32.69 15.72
C LEU A 82 9.58 33.95 16.56
N ALA A 83 9.51 35.13 15.94
CA ALA A 83 9.17 36.37 16.63
C ALA A 83 7.72 36.44 17.17
N LYS A 84 6.79 35.67 16.56
CA LYS A 84 5.42 35.48 17.09
C LYS A 84 5.43 34.57 18.34
N LEU A 85 6.29 33.57 18.39
CA LEU A 85 6.41 32.60 19.50
C LEU A 85 7.19 33.11 20.72
N GLU A 86 8.15 34.02 20.54
CA GLU A 86 8.91 34.62 21.67
C GLU A 86 8.04 35.45 22.63
N LYS A 87 6.79 35.75 22.26
CA LYS A 87 5.84 36.53 23.07
C LYS A 87 5.00 35.69 24.05
N THR A 88 5.16 34.37 24.07
CA THR A 88 4.49 33.46 25.03
C THR A 88 5.21 33.47 26.38
N VAL A 89 4.48 33.60 27.50
CA VAL A 89 5.08 33.70 28.86
C VAL A 89 5.20 32.32 29.52
N PHE A 90 6.41 32.00 30.04
CA PHE A 90 6.77 30.64 30.46
C PHE A 90 6.61 30.38 31.98
N LEU A 91 5.69 29.47 32.41
CA LEU A 91 5.52 28.97 33.81
C LEU A 91 5.46 27.40 33.91
N PRO A 92 6.03 26.75 34.97
CA PRO A 92 6.57 25.36 34.99
C PRO A 92 5.52 24.24 34.91
N GLY A 93 5.71 23.22 34.03
CA GLY A 93 4.95 21.96 34.20
C GLY A 93 4.82 20.93 33.06
N CYS A 94 5.06 21.25 31.77
CA CYS A 94 4.63 20.36 30.66
C CYS A 94 5.75 19.84 29.75
N GLN A 95 5.52 18.72 29.04
CA GLN A 95 6.59 17.94 28.39
C GLN A 95 6.60 17.79 26.85
N LYS A 96 5.58 18.15 26.04
CA LYS A 96 5.73 18.39 24.57
C LYS A 96 4.64 19.32 23.98
N CYS A 97 4.94 19.96 22.84
CA CYS A 97 4.00 20.80 22.06
C CYS A 97 4.29 20.69 20.55
N LEU A 98 3.26 20.74 19.70
CA LEU A 98 3.33 20.67 18.22
C LEU A 98 2.56 21.83 17.56
N ILE A 99 3.13 22.44 16.51
CA ILE A 99 2.60 23.63 15.81
C ILE A 99 2.75 23.50 14.28
N PHE A 100 1.72 23.95 13.54
CA PHE A 100 1.63 24.23 12.10
C PHE A 100 1.13 25.69 11.91
N ASP A 101 1.48 26.46 10.84
CA ASP A 101 1.36 27.95 10.76
C ASP A 101 0.59 28.53 9.53
N ASP A 102 -0.28 29.57 9.65
CA ASP A 102 -0.97 30.51 8.69
C ASP A 102 -1.67 31.66 9.40
N ASN A 103 -1.97 32.75 8.66
CA ASN A 103 -3.11 33.66 8.86
C ASN A 103 -3.52 34.47 7.60
N THR A 104 -4.79 34.91 7.52
CA THR A 104 -5.25 36.12 6.78
C THR A 104 -5.97 37.11 7.73
N LEU A 105 -5.99 38.43 7.43
CA LEU A 105 -5.75 39.46 8.47
C LEU A 105 -6.32 40.90 8.28
N GLU A 106 -6.94 41.53 9.32
CA GLU A 106 -7.15 43.01 9.59
C GLU A 106 -7.84 43.28 10.97
N SER A 107 -7.80 44.42 11.71
CA SER A 107 -6.75 45.42 12.11
C SER A 107 -7.23 46.38 13.26
N ALA A 108 -6.41 46.79 14.27
CA ALA A 108 -6.60 47.98 15.18
C ALA A 108 -5.54 48.15 16.32
N ASP A 109 -5.23 49.39 16.76
CA ASP A 109 -4.15 49.77 17.73
C ASP A 109 -4.57 50.09 19.19
N PHE A 110 -3.82 49.69 20.24
CA PHE A 110 -3.76 50.35 21.59
C PHE A 110 -2.45 50.08 22.43
N LEU A 111 -2.33 50.69 23.64
CA LEU A 111 -1.08 51.02 24.38
C LEU A 111 -1.13 50.60 25.88
N VAL A 112 0.01 50.26 26.53
CA VAL A 112 0.09 49.78 27.95
C VAL A 112 1.29 50.38 28.73
N SER A 113 1.21 50.40 30.08
CA SER A 113 2.24 50.90 31.01
C SER A 113 2.61 49.90 32.13
N GLU A 114 3.71 50.17 32.85
CA GLU A 114 4.44 49.21 33.68
C GLU A 114 3.83 48.88 35.05
N ARG A 115 3.42 47.60 35.28
CA ARG A 115 3.93 46.72 36.37
C ARG A 115 3.21 45.38 36.50
N GLU A 116 2.05 45.22 35.89
CA GLU A 116 1.48 43.91 35.56
C GLU A 116 1.16 43.90 34.07
N TYR A 117 1.28 42.73 33.44
CA TYR A 117 1.05 42.46 32.01
C TYR A 117 2.06 43.12 31.04
N CYS A 118 2.41 42.37 29.99
CA CYS A 118 2.93 42.91 28.74
C CYS A 118 1.85 42.75 27.67
N VAL A 119 1.55 43.83 26.95
CA VAL A 119 0.70 43.83 25.75
C VAL A 119 1.56 44.30 24.60
N LEU A 120 1.43 43.64 23.44
CA LEU A 120 2.11 44.01 22.21
C LEU A 120 1.12 44.03 21.05
N ASN A 121 1.00 45.22 20.49
CA ASN A 121 0.20 45.65 19.35
C ASN A 121 1.21 46.16 18.27
N ASN A 122 1.01 46.16 16.96
CA ASN A 122 -0.13 45.81 16.08
C ASN A 122 0.39 44.96 14.91
N ASN A 123 -0.47 44.56 13.99
CA ASN A 123 -0.09 43.85 12.76
C ASN A 123 -1.13 42.83 12.27
N ASN A 124 -2.37 42.89 12.78
CA ASN A 124 -3.49 41.97 12.50
C ASN A 124 -3.26 40.52 13.03
N ALA A 125 -4.24 39.70 13.45
CA ALA A 125 -5.66 39.87 13.80
C ALA A 125 -6.29 38.55 14.34
N ILE A 126 -5.60 37.40 14.30
CA ILE A 126 -6.14 36.10 14.77
C ILE A 126 -5.63 35.70 16.18
N PHE A 127 -4.49 36.23 16.65
CA PHE A 127 -3.79 35.70 17.84
C PHE A 127 -4.00 36.40 19.19
N GLU A 128 -4.89 37.38 19.32
CA GLU A 128 -4.99 38.16 20.57
C GLU A 128 -5.85 37.53 21.69
N LYS A 129 -6.48 36.37 21.46
CA LYS A 129 -7.37 35.72 22.45
C LYS A 129 -6.97 34.33 22.93
N ALA A 130 -5.69 33.97 22.83
CA ALA A 130 -5.18 32.69 23.33
C ALA A 130 -3.86 32.85 24.11
N LYS A 131 -3.93 33.27 25.38
CA LYS A 131 -2.78 33.35 26.29
C LYS A 131 -2.53 32.01 26.99
N PHE A 132 -1.71 31.15 26.39
CA PHE A 132 -1.25 29.91 27.02
C PHE A 132 0.04 30.11 27.81
N PHE A 133 0.12 29.53 29.02
CA PHE A 133 1.28 29.59 29.91
C PHE A 133 1.99 28.22 29.94
N LEU A 134 3.24 28.14 29.47
CA LEU A 134 3.98 26.87 29.30
C LEU A 134 5.50 27.05 29.55
N ARG A 135 6.16 26.30 30.44
CA ARG A 135 7.65 26.24 30.59
C ARG A 135 8.20 24.89 30.18
N SER A 136 9.44 24.93 29.72
CA SER A 136 10.34 23.77 29.60
C SER A 136 9.76 22.63 28.76
N VAL A 137 8.93 23.00 27.78
CA VAL A 137 8.22 22.08 26.89
C VAL A 137 9.07 21.79 25.66
N PRO A 138 9.52 20.55 25.43
CA PRO A 138 10.15 20.18 24.16
C PRO A 138 9.17 20.33 22.98
N VAL A 139 9.37 21.36 22.16
CA VAL A 139 8.58 21.62 20.95
C VAL A 139 9.13 20.83 19.77
N ILE A 140 8.26 20.33 18.90
CA ILE A 140 8.61 19.88 17.55
C ILE A 140 7.71 20.64 16.57
N TYR A 141 8.30 21.25 15.55
CA TYR A 141 7.55 22.02 14.56
C TYR A 141 7.32 21.18 13.32
N PHE A 142 6.10 21.20 12.80
CA PHE A 142 5.77 20.61 11.52
C PHE A 142 5.28 21.71 10.58
N VAL A 143 5.80 21.71 9.35
CA VAL A 143 5.43 22.70 8.34
C VAL A 143 4.98 21.93 7.11
N SER A 144 3.70 22.03 6.76
CA SER A 144 3.10 21.35 5.63
C SER A 144 2.96 22.27 4.43
N ASP A 145 3.16 21.77 3.21
CA ASP A 145 2.56 22.38 2.02
C ASP A 145 1.01 22.21 2.06
N GLU A 146 0.28 22.83 1.11
CA GLU A 146 -1.20 22.82 1.01
C GLU A 146 -1.81 21.44 1.35
N ILE A 147 -2.67 21.38 2.37
CA ILE A 147 -3.26 20.12 2.85
C ILE A 147 -4.44 19.74 1.96
N ILE A 148 -4.39 18.52 1.41
CA ILE A 148 -5.39 17.99 0.48
C ILE A 148 -5.85 16.58 0.91
N GLY A 149 -7.09 16.22 0.57
CA GLY A 149 -7.68 14.96 1.01
C GLY A 149 -9.15 14.79 0.59
N PRO A 150 -9.78 13.65 0.93
CA PRO A 150 -11.22 13.49 0.80
C PRO A 150 -11.94 14.68 1.46
N GLY A 151 -12.72 15.45 0.71
CA GLY A 151 -13.43 16.61 1.25
C GLY A 151 -12.60 17.88 1.48
N CYS A 152 -11.32 17.92 1.05
CA CYS A 152 -10.54 19.15 1.02
C CYS A 152 -9.54 19.22 -0.15
N GLY A 153 -9.59 20.31 -0.91
CA GLY A 153 -8.58 20.62 -1.93
C GLY A 153 -9.04 20.31 -3.36
N PHE A 154 -8.63 21.17 -4.28
CA PHE A 154 -9.07 21.20 -5.69
C PHE A 154 -10.59 21.37 -5.91
N ASP A 155 -11.37 21.70 -4.89
CA ASP A 155 -12.85 21.78 -4.96
C ASP A 155 -13.35 22.64 -6.15
N ASN A 156 -12.76 23.82 -6.35
CA ASN A 156 -13.05 24.72 -7.47
C ASN A 156 -12.77 24.10 -8.86
N GLU A 157 -11.81 23.20 -8.98
CA GLU A 157 -11.49 22.51 -10.24
C GLU A 157 -12.35 21.24 -10.41
N LEU A 158 -12.65 20.54 -9.33
CA LEU A 158 -13.56 19.38 -9.33
C LEU A 158 -14.99 19.82 -9.67
N GLU A 159 -15.44 20.98 -9.19
CA GLU A 159 -16.74 21.58 -9.56
C GLU A 159 -16.80 21.93 -11.06
N LYS A 160 -15.73 22.49 -11.63
CA LYS A 160 -15.62 22.74 -13.08
C LYS A 160 -15.64 21.45 -13.89
N ILE A 161 -14.92 20.42 -13.45
CA ILE A 161 -14.90 19.10 -14.12
C ILE A 161 -16.29 18.45 -14.03
N SER A 162 -16.95 18.53 -12.88
CA SER A 162 -18.29 18.02 -12.61
C SER A 162 -19.35 18.68 -13.49
N SER A 163 -19.36 20.01 -13.54
CA SER A 163 -20.33 20.80 -14.30
C SER A 163 -20.15 20.74 -15.82
N THR A 164 -18.92 20.54 -16.33
CA THR A 164 -18.63 20.53 -17.77
C THR A 164 -18.43 19.14 -18.37
N GLY A 165 -18.16 18.11 -17.56
CA GLY A 165 -17.73 16.78 -18.03
C GLY A 165 -16.38 16.79 -18.77
N ARG A 166 -15.59 17.86 -18.61
CA ARG A 166 -14.38 18.13 -19.39
C ARG A 166 -13.23 18.62 -18.53
N ILE A 167 -12.07 18.02 -18.75
CA ILE A 167 -10.80 18.41 -18.16
C ILE A 167 -10.05 19.28 -19.19
N VAL A 168 -9.72 20.51 -18.78
CA VAL A 168 -9.00 21.48 -19.62
C VAL A 168 -7.68 21.83 -18.95
N VAL A 169 -6.57 21.65 -19.67
CA VAL A 169 -5.22 22.03 -19.26
C VAL A 169 -4.74 23.22 -20.11
N GLU A 170 -4.37 24.31 -19.45
CA GLU A 170 -3.93 25.57 -20.05
C GLU A 170 -2.54 25.98 -19.53
N ASN A 171 -1.87 26.94 -20.18
CA ASN A 171 -0.54 27.44 -19.77
C ASN A 171 -0.42 27.79 -18.28
N LYS A 172 -1.48 28.36 -17.68
CA LYS A 172 -1.50 28.70 -16.26
C LYS A 172 -1.33 27.48 -15.36
N ASP A 173 -1.92 26.34 -15.76
CA ASP A 173 -1.95 25.10 -14.97
C ASP A 173 -0.57 24.44 -14.87
N VAL A 174 0.32 24.71 -15.83
CA VAL A 174 1.71 24.18 -15.87
C VAL A 174 2.78 25.22 -15.51
N SER A 175 2.40 26.49 -15.33
CA SER A 175 3.34 27.60 -15.09
C SER A 175 4.07 27.56 -13.73
N SER A 176 3.54 26.80 -12.77
CA SER A 176 4.14 26.62 -11.45
C SER A 176 3.91 25.20 -10.90
N VAL A 177 4.91 24.72 -10.15
CA VAL A 177 4.85 23.47 -9.38
C VAL A 177 4.74 23.83 -7.90
N SER A 178 3.66 23.38 -7.26
CA SER A 178 3.45 23.50 -5.82
C SER A 178 3.78 22.18 -5.12
N GLY A 179 4.16 22.23 -3.85
CA GLY A 179 4.09 21.08 -2.96
C GLY A 179 2.65 20.85 -2.49
N TYR A 180 2.34 19.62 -2.10
CA TYR A 180 1.06 19.24 -1.52
C TYR A 180 1.27 18.23 -0.38
N THR A 181 0.50 18.37 0.70
CA THR A 181 0.50 17.44 1.82
C THR A 181 -0.81 16.67 1.85
N TYR A 182 -0.77 15.37 1.61
CA TYR A 182 -1.96 14.55 1.75
C TYR A 182 -2.33 14.40 3.25
N ILE A 183 -3.62 14.47 3.55
CA ILE A 183 -4.10 14.62 4.93
C ILE A 183 -3.62 13.52 5.88
N THR A 184 -3.51 12.27 5.41
CA THR A 184 -3.02 11.16 6.24
C THR A 184 -1.53 11.27 6.56
N ASP A 185 -0.74 11.87 5.68
CA ASP A 185 0.69 12.08 5.89
C ASP A 185 0.95 13.16 6.94
N ALA A 186 0.14 14.23 6.95
CA ALA A 186 0.17 15.24 8.01
C ALA A 186 -0.15 14.63 9.38
N LEU A 187 -1.18 13.77 9.46
CA LEU A 187 -1.53 13.04 10.68
C LEU A 187 -0.43 12.06 11.10
N PHE A 188 0.15 11.32 10.16
CA PHE A 188 1.18 10.32 10.45
C PHE A 188 2.49 11.00 10.90
N ALA A 189 2.89 12.10 10.25
CA ALA A 189 4.01 12.93 10.65
C ALA A 189 3.86 13.44 12.10
N LEU A 190 2.67 13.96 12.45
CA LEU A 190 2.34 14.40 13.80
C LEU A 190 2.53 13.27 14.83
N ILE A 191 1.97 12.09 14.56
CA ILE A 191 1.96 10.96 15.50
C ILE A 191 3.34 10.31 15.63
N PHE A 192 4.11 10.26 14.54
CA PHE A 192 5.53 9.90 14.57
C PHE A 192 6.39 10.93 15.34
N GLY A 193 5.99 12.21 15.30
CA GLY A 193 6.54 13.27 16.16
C GLY A 193 6.37 13.00 17.65
N LEU A 194 5.18 12.54 18.04
CA LEU A 194 4.84 12.18 19.42
C LEU A 194 5.62 10.95 19.91
N SER A 195 5.92 9.99 19.03
CA SER A 195 6.63 8.76 19.39
C SER A 195 8.15 8.93 19.51
N GLY A 196 8.83 9.55 18.53
CA GLY A 196 10.30 9.42 18.43
C GLY A 196 11.10 10.62 17.94
N LEU A 197 10.50 11.67 17.36
CA LEU A 197 11.30 12.75 16.75
C LEU A 197 12.04 13.64 17.77
N LYS A 198 13.15 14.21 17.30
CA LYS A 198 14.06 15.04 18.10
C LYS A 198 13.44 16.42 18.37
N ASN A 199 13.34 16.77 19.63
CA ASN A 199 12.84 18.08 20.08
C ASN A 199 13.68 19.25 19.54
N GLY A 200 13.11 20.44 19.49
CA GLY A 200 13.74 21.67 18.99
C GLY A 200 13.93 21.73 17.46
N ASN A 201 13.33 20.79 16.72
CA ASN A 201 13.50 20.68 15.28
C ASN A 201 12.23 21.05 14.52
N VAL A 202 12.43 21.71 13.37
CA VAL A 202 11.43 21.83 12.30
C VAL A 202 11.52 20.62 11.38
N TYR A 203 10.38 20.02 11.05
CA TYR A 203 10.22 18.91 10.11
C TYR A 203 9.19 19.31 9.05
N ASN A 204 9.64 19.54 7.83
CA ASN A 204 8.74 19.82 6.72
C ASN A 204 8.03 18.53 6.29
N VAL A 205 6.74 18.62 6.05
CA VAL A 205 5.85 17.57 5.54
C VAL A 205 5.39 18.02 4.15
N SER A 206 5.58 17.16 3.16
CA SER A 206 5.19 17.42 1.77
C SER A 206 5.22 16.09 1.06
N SER A 207 4.04 15.63 0.67
CA SER A 207 3.83 14.29 0.13
C SER A 207 4.46 14.21 -1.25
N PHE A 208 4.05 15.13 -2.12
CA PHE A 208 4.48 15.22 -3.51
C PHE A 208 4.44 16.67 -4.03
N ASN A 209 5.16 16.89 -5.13
CA ASN A 209 5.19 18.17 -5.83
C ASN A 209 4.55 18.01 -7.21
N ALA A 210 3.68 18.92 -7.62
CA ALA A 210 3.00 18.87 -8.91
C ALA A 210 2.54 20.25 -9.38
N SER A 211 2.38 20.39 -10.70
CA SER A 211 1.58 21.47 -11.28
C SER A 211 0.10 21.08 -11.27
N LEU A 212 -0.81 22.06 -11.40
CA LEU A 212 -2.23 21.77 -11.54
C LEU A 212 -2.53 21.00 -12.85
N GLY A 213 -1.70 21.18 -13.88
CA GLY A 213 -1.74 20.43 -15.12
C GLY A 213 -1.45 18.94 -14.93
N ASP A 214 -0.44 18.59 -14.12
CA ASP A 214 -0.13 17.20 -13.77
C ASP A 214 -1.30 16.53 -13.05
N ILE A 215 -1.94 17.25 -12.13
CA ILE A 215 -3.10 16.78 -11.36
C ILE A 215 -4.28 16.54 -12.30
N LYS A 216 -4.65 17.52 -13.12
CA LYS A 216 -5.70 17.39 -14.15
C LYS A 216 -5.45 16.23 -15.10
N GLN A 217 -4.21 16.04 -15.56
CA GLN A 217 -3.84 14.92 -16.43
C GLN A 217 -3.99 13.57 -15.72
N LYS A 218 -3.61 13.47 -14.43
CA LYS A 218 -3.82 12.25 -13.63
C LYS A 218 -5.31 11.95 -13.45
N ILE A 219 -6.15 12.95 -13.15
CA ILE A 219 -7.61 12.79 -13.09
C ILE A 219 -8.13 12.22 -14.42
N TYR A 220 -7.71 12.77 -15.56
CA TYR A 220 -8.12 12.23 -16.87
C TYR A 220 -7.67 10.79 -17.07
N ASN A 221 -6.41 10.46 -16.80
CA ASN A 221 -5.89 9.10 -16.96
C ASN A 221 -6.61 8.06 -16.06
N MET A 222 -7.04 8.48 -14.86
CA MET A 222 -7.84 7.66 -13.93
C MET A 222 -9.27 7.44 -14.42
N PHE A 223 -9.89 8.49 -14.95
CA PHE A 223 -11.33 8.57 -15.22
C PHE A 223 -11.66 8.85 -16.70
N LYS A 224 -10.82 8.36 -17.61
CA LYS A 224 -10.89 8.59 -19.08
C LYS A 224 -12.23 8.22 -19.73
N GLU A 225 -13.01 7.35 -19.08
CA GLU A 225 -14.34 6.92 -19.53
C GLU A 225 -15.46 7.87 -19.08
N LYS A 226 -15.18 8.77 -18.13
CA LYS A 226 -16.14 9.73 -17.57
C LYS A 226 -15.94 11.15 -18.09
N PHE A 227 -14.70 11.55 -18.39
CA PHE A 227 -14.36 12.92 -18.73
C PHE A 227 -13.69 13.03 -20.09
N SER A 228 -14.08 14.04 -20.85
CA SER A 228 -13.35 14.46 -22.06
C SER A 228 -12.11 15.28 -21.67
N PHE A 229 -11.09 15.29 -22.52
CA PHE A 229 -9.82 16.01 -22.27
C PHE A 229 -9.48 16.96 -23.40
N SER A 230 -8.95 18.13 -23.06
CA SER A 230 -8.32 19.04 -24.02
C SER A 230 -7.17 19.80 -23.38
N CYS A 231 -6.08 19.97 -24.14
CA CYS A 231 -4.87 20.65 -23.72
C CYS A 231 -4.56 21.77 -24.70
N SER A 232 -4.27 22.97 -24.21
CA SER A 232 -3.85 24.13 -25.00
C SER A 232 -2.66 24.79 -24.33
N LEU A 233 -1.46 24.48 -24.83
CA LEU A 233 -0.19 24.96 -24.32
C LEU A 233 0.59 25.69 -25.43
N ASP A 234 1.17 26.83 -25.07
CA ASP A 234 2.15 27.55 -25.86
C ASP A 234 3.56 27.26 -25.31
N SER A 235 4.60 27.86 -25.90
CA SER A 235 5.97 27.75 -25.38
C SER A 235 6.07 28.36 -23.97
N CYS A 236 6.24 27.50 -22.96
CA CYS A 236 6.29 27.91 -21.56
C CYS A 236 7.67 28.45 -21.18
N GLU A 237 7.73 29.66 -20.61
CA GLU A 237 8.94 30.20 -19.96
C GLU A 237 9.17 29.55 -18.58
N SER A 238 10.30 29.88 -17.95
CA SER A 238 10.85 29.23 -16.74
C SER A 238 9.81 28.84 -15.66
N LEU A 239 9.75 27.54 -15.35
CA LEU A 239 8.98 26.96 -14.26
C LEU A 239 9.31 27.61 -12.90
N LYS A 240 8.28 28.01 -12.15
CA LYS A 240 8.41 28.46 -10.76
C LYS A 240 8.05 27.31 -9.81
N THR A 241 8.90 27.03 -8.83
CA THR A 241 8.66 25.97 -7.83
C THR A 241 8.42 26.58 -6.44
N LYS A 242 7.37 26.12 -5.76
CA LYS A 242 7.01 26.45 -4.38
C LYS A 242 6.67 25.16 -3.63
N ALA A 243 7.68 24.45 -3.12
CA ALA A 243 7.49 23.19 -2.42
C ALA A 243 8.50 23.03 -1.29
N LEU A 244 8.07 22.47 -0.17
CA LEU A 244 8.94 22.26 0.99
C LEU A 244 9.89 21.06 0.81
N CYS A 245 11.08 21.17 1.40
CA CYS A 245 12.06 20.08 1.42
C CYS A 245 11.82 19.13 2.60
N SER A 246 11.11 18.02 2.36
CA SER A 246 10.73 17.04 3.39
C SER A 246 11.74 15.91 3.60
N LEU A 247 12.99 16.05 3.13
CA LEU A 247 14.05 15.04 3.29
C LEU A 247 14.34 14.69 4.76
N LYS A 248 14.14 15.65 5.69
CA LYS A 248 14.45 15.46 7.11
C LYS A 248 13.49 14.49 7.79
N ILE A 249 12.21 14.53 7.46
CA ILE A 249 11.22 13.60 8.01
C ILE A 249 11.25 12.26 7.25
N LYS A 250 11.45 12.27 5.92
CA LYS A 250 11.61 11.05 5.11
C LYS A 250 12.80 10.19 5.56
N LYS A 251 13.92 10.82 5.98
CA LYS A 251 15.06 10.14 6.62
C LYS A 251 14.75 9.46 7.96
N SER A 252 13.58 9.68 8.54
CA SER A 252 13.14 9.02 9.78
C SER A 252 12.33 7.74 9.52
N GLY A 253 12.22 7.31 8.25
CA GLY A 253 11.48 6.10 7.87
C GLY A 253 10.01 6.34 7.50
N ILE A 254 9.56 7.59 7.44
CA ILE A 254 8.22 7.93 6.94
C ILE A 254 8.28 8.07 5.42
N GLU A 255 7.52 7.26 4.70
CA GLU A 255 7.10 7.61 3.34
C GLU A 255 5.71 8.24 3.35
N PHE A 256 5.39 8.91 2.25
CA PHE A 256 4.18 9.69 2.09
C PHE A 256 3.36 9.18 0.90
N THR A 257 2.05 9.38 0.97
CA THR A 257 1.09 9.06 -0.08
C THR A 257 1.51 9.66 -1.43
N GLY A 258 1.48 8.82 -2.48
CA GLY A 258 1.77 9.25 -3.84
C GLY A 258 0.66 10.11 -4.44
N ILE A 259 1.02 10.98 -5.39
CA ILE A 259 0.06 11.86 -6.07
C ILE A 259 -1.11 11.10 -6.70
N GLU A 260 -0.86 9.92 -7.29
CA GLU A 260 -1.91 9.09 -7.89
C GLU A 260 -2.96 8.65 -6.86
N GLU A 261 -2.54 8.24 -5.67
CA GLU A 261 -3.42 7.76 -4.61
C GLU A 261 -4.22 8.90 -3.99
N ALA A 262 -3.55 10.02 -3.69
CA ALA A 262 -4.18 11.24 -3.19
C ALA A 262 -5.25 11.75 -4.15
N VAL A 263 -4.90 11.99 -5.42
CA VAL A 263 -5.84 12.48 -6.45
C VAL A 263 -6.98 11.49 -6.66
N PHE A 264 -6.70 10.18 -6.74
CA PHE A 264 -7.76 9.19 -6.90
C PHE A 264 -8.73 9.18 -5.70
N SER A 265 -8.23 9.32 -4.47
CA SER A 265 -9.05 9.37 -3.26
C SER A 265 -9.87 10.65 -3.13
N ILE A 266 -9.30 11.81 -3.48
CA ILE A 266 -10.00 13.11 -3.48
C ILE A 266 -11.17 13.06 -4.46
N VAL A 267 -10.89 12.72 -5.73
CA VAL A 267 -11.91 12.66 -6.80
C VAL A 267 -13.00 11.63 -6.48
N SER A 268 -12.62 10.46 -5.95
CA SER A 268 -13.61 9.43 -5.62
C SER A 268 -14.54 9.84 -4.47
N SER A 269 -14.01 10.56 -3.46
CA SER A 269 -14.86 11.12 -2.40
C SER A 269 -15.78 12.21 -2.93
N TYR A 270 -15.29 13.10 -3.79
CA TYR A 270 -16.07 14.20 -4.38
C TYR A 270 -17.23 13.70 -5.25
N PHE A 271 -17.00 12.68 -6.07
CA PHE A 271 -18.01 12.11 -6.97
C PHE A 271 -18.80 10.91 -6.39
N ASP A 272 -18.70 10.63 -5.08
CA ASP A 272 -19.28 9.48 -4.36
C ASP A 272 -19.06 8.13 -5.09
N LEU A 273 -17.82 7.91 -5.56
CA LEU A 273 -17.43 6.72 -6.29
C LEU A 273 -17.04 5.59 -5.35
N GLU A 274 -17.40 4.36 -5.72
CA GLU A 274 -17.01 3.17 -5.00
C GLU A 274 -15.47 3.00 -5.03
N TYR A 275 -14.85 3.32 -3.90
CA TYR A 275 -13.41 3.20 -3.65
C TYR A 275 -13.20 2.09 -2.61
N ASP A 276 -12.53 1.01 -3.02
CA ASP A 276 -12.15 -0.06 -2.10
C ASP A 276 -10.89 0.32 -1.32
N TYR A 277 -11.08 0.99 -0.18
CA TYR A 277 -9.99 1.47 0.68
C TYR A 277 -9.10 0.34 1.20
N LYS A 278 -9.63 -0.89 1.34
CA LYS A 278 -8.86 -2.03 1.87
C LYS A 278 -7.74 -2.48 0.93
N LYS A 279 -7.94 -2.30 -0.38
CA LYS A 279 -6.97 -2.64 -1.44
C LYS A 279 -5.98 -1.53 -1.77
N ARG A 280 -6.09 -0.38 -1.10
CA ARG A 280 -5.40 0.87 -1.49
C ARG A 280 -4.76 1.68 -0.38
N LEU A 281 -5.09 1.43 0.89
CA LEU A 281 -4.18 1.78 1.98
C LEU A 281 -2.75 1.36 1.57
N PRO A 282 -1.69 2.05 2.03
CA PRO A 282 -0.30 1.67 1.76
C PRO A 282 0.00 0.35 2.48
N GLN A 283 -0.51 -0.73 1.89
CA GLN A 283 -0.60 -2.08 2.40
C GLN A 283 0.79 -2.53 2.83
N TYR A 284 1.74 -2.36 1.92
CA TYR A 284 3.12 -2.75 2.11
C TYR A 284 3.90 -1.79 3.03
N CYS A 285 3.33 -0.66 3.47
CA CYS A 285 4.00 0.39 4.26
C CYS A 285 5.45 0.60 3.77
N SER A 286 5.62 0.99 2.51
CA SER A 286 6.93 1.21 1.84
C SER A 286 7.75 -0.04 1.51
N LYS A 287 7.39 -1.21 2.05
CA LYS A 287 8.18 -2.44 1.90
C LYS A 287 8.07 -3.10 0.52
N LEU A 288 7.23 -2.62 -0.40
CA LEU A 288 6.96 -3.29 -1.68
C LEU A 288 8.22 -3.43 -2.56
N GLU A 289 9.06 -2.40 -2.62
CA GLU A 289 10.32 -2.47 -3.38
C GLU A 289 11.39 -3.31 -2.67
N LEU A 290 11.26 -3.55 -1.36
CA LEU A 290 12.12 -4.49 -0.62
C LEU A 290 11.63 -5.93 -0.77
N LEU A 291 10.30 -6.15 -0.78
CA LEU A 291 9.64 -7.42 -1.09
C LEU A 291 10.09 -7.93 -2.46
N LYS A 292 9.97 -7.11 -3.51
CA LYS A 292 10.42 -7.47 -4.87
C LYS A 292 11.90 -7.84 -4.94
N LYS A 293 12.76 -7.13 -4.22
CA LYS A 293 14.20 -7.49 -4.11
C LYS A 293 14.42 -8.86 -3.45
N ILE A 294 13.62 -9.20 -2.44
CA ILE A 294 13.65 -10.50 -1.78
C ILE A 294 13.16 -11.61 -2.72
N GLU A 295 12.06 -11.37 -3.44
CA GLU A 295 11.52 -12.29 -4.45
C GLU A 295 12.51 -12.53 -5.58
N LEU A 296 13.23 -11.49 -6.01
CA LEU A 296 14.31 -11.59 -6.99
C LEU A 296 15.49 -12.43 -6.46
N ASP A 297 15.78 -12.38 -5.16
CA ASP A 297 16.77 -13.24 -4.50
C ASP A 297 16.31 -14.71 -4.43
N ILE A 298 15.03 -14.96 -4.18
CA ILE A 298 14.43 -16.31 -4.27
C ILE A 298 14.51 -16.81 -5.72
N LEU A 299 14.20 -15.96 -6.71
CA LEU A 299 14.26 -16.29 -8.13
C LEU A 299 15.68 -16.67 -8.59
N LYS A 300 16.72 -15.96 -8.11
CA LYS A 300 18.13 -16.30 -8.38
C LYS A 300 18.50 -17.69 -7.85
N GLU A 301 17.99 -18.08 -6.69
CA GLU A 301 18.22 -19.41 -6.13
C GLU A 301 17.51 -20.49 -6.96
N ILE A 302 16.27 -20.24 -7.40
CA ILE A 302 15.56 -21.15 -8.31
C ILE A 302 16.33 -21.29 -9.64
N ASP A 303 16.77 -20.18 -10.23
CA ASP A 303 17.55 -20.16 -11.47
C ASP A 303 18.85 -20.96 -11.35
N ARG A 304 19.58 -20.81 -10.23
CA ARG A 304 20.79 -21.59 -9.92
C ARG A 304 20.49 -23.10 -9.93
N ILE A 305 19.44 -23.54 -9.25
CA ILE A 305 19.02 -24.94 -9.19
C ILE A 305 18.61 -25.44 -10.59
N CYS A 306 17.81 -24.65 -11.30
CA CYS A 306 17.33 -24.98 -12.63
C CYS A 306 18.45 -25.12 -13.67
N LYS A 307 19.40 -24.18 -13.70
CA LYS A 307 20.58 -24.22 -14.57
C LYS A 307 21.48 -25.41 -14.24
N LYS A 308 21.73 -25.70 -12.94
CA LYS A 308 22.53 -26.86 -12.52
C LYS A 308 21.96 -28.20 -13.00
N HIS A 309 20.63 -28.34 -13.01
CA HIS A 309 19.93 -29.60 -13.33
C HIS A 309 19.29 -29.65 -14.73
N ASN A 310 19.53 -28.66 -15.59
CA ASN A 310 18.93 -28.53 -16.92
C ASN A 310 17.38 -28.66 -16.88
N ILE A 311 16.78 -27.86 -16.01
CA ILE A 311 15.34 -27.76 -15.79
C ILE A 311 14.86 -26.46 -16.43
N LYS A 312 13.85 -26.56 -17.29
CA LYS A 312 13.22 -25.38 -17.90
C LYS A 312 12.17 -24.79 -16.97
N TYR A 313 12.27 -23.49 -16.75
CA TYR A 313 11.22 -22.65 -16.17
C TYR A 313 11.06 -21.38 -17.01
N PHE A 314 10.03 -20.58 -16.74
CA PHE A 314 9.81 -19.27 -17.33
C PHE A 314 9.05 -18.38 -16.34
N LEU A 315 9.16 -17.05 -16.44
CA LEU A 315 8.18 -16.17 -15.77
C LEU A 315 6.78 -16.44 -16.34
N THR A 316 5.76 -16.39 -15.49
CA THR A 316 4.35 -16.49 -15.89
C THR A 316 3.50 -15.41 -15.20
N GLY A 317 2.17 -15.45 -15.38
CA GLY A 317 1.24 -14.61 -14.62
C GLY A 317 1.56 -13.11 -14.65
N GLY A 318 1.44 -12.47 -13.49
CA GLY A 318 1.72 -11.04 -13.30
C GLY A 318 3.17 -10.68 -13.63
N SER A 319 4.12 -11.54 -13.24
CA SER A 319 5.55 -11.33 -13.46
C SER A 319 5.95 -11.35 -14.93
N LEU A 320 5.39 -12.25 -15.75
CA LEU A 320 5.59 -12.23 -17.21
C LEU A 320 4.99 -10.98 -17.83
N LEU A 321 3.78 -10.61 -17.42
CA LEU A 321 3.11 -9.40 -17.91
C LEU A 321 3.93 -8.14 -17.57
N GLY A 322 4.47 -8.06 -16.34
CA GLY A 322 5.37 -6.99 -15.91
C GLY A 322 6.66 -6.96 -16.71
N ALA A 323 7.33 -8.10 -16.88
CA ALA A 323 8.56 -8.20 -17.63
C ALA A 323 8.41 -7.72 -19.08
N ILE A 324 7.28 -8.01 -19.73
CA ILE A 324 6.99 -7.56 -21.10
C ILE A 324 6.51 -6.09 -21.15
N ARG A 325 5.71 -5.63 -20.19
CA ARG A 325 5.10 -4.28 -20.21
C ARG A 325 6.03 -3.19 -19.66
N TYR A 326 6.85 -3.50 -18.64
CA TYR A 326 7.71 -2.54 -17.93
C TYR A 326 9.21 -2.90 -17.92
N GLY A 327 9.59 -4.13 -18.30
CA GLY A 327 10.96 -4.63 -18.13
C GLY A 327 11.33 -4.98 -16.67
N LYS A 328 10.33 -5.02 -15.78
CA LYS A 328 10.45 -5.25 -14.33
C LYS A 328 9.12 -5.73 -13.74
N SER A 329 9.06 -6.02 -12.44
CA SER A 329 7.79 -6.35 -11.78
C SER A 329 6.76 -5.23 -11.95
N ILE A 330 5.47 -5.60 -11.99
CA ILE A 330 4.38 -4.63 -12.09
C ILE A 330 4.45 -3.70 -10.85
N PRO A 331 4.30 -2.37 -10.98
CA PRO A 331 4.64 -1.45 -9.89
C PRO A 331 3.86 -1.66 -8.58
N TRP A 332 2.65 -2.17 -8.65
CA TRP A 332 1.72 -2.39 -7.53
C TRP A 332 1.52 -3.88 -7.17
N ASP A 333 2.25 -4.78 -7.82
CA ASP A 333 2.10 -6.23 -7.70
C ASP A 333 3.04 -6.76 -6.61
N ASP A 334 2.58 -7.79 -5.91
CA ASP A 334 3.08 -8.20 -4.58
C ASP A 334 3.50 -9.68 -4.48
N ASP A 335 3.66 -10.33 -5.63
CA ASP A 335 4.14 -11.69 -5.78
C ASP A 335 5.07 -11.84 -7.00
N LEU A 336 5.74 -12.99 -7.06
CA LEU A 336 6.52 -13.41 -8.22
C LEU A 336 6.17 -14.84 -8.63
N ASP A 337 5.77 -14.96 -9.90
CA ASP A 337 5.23 -16.16 -10.53
C ASP A 337 6.21 -16.79 -11.53
N ILE A 338 6.50 -18.07 -11.34
CA ILE A 338 7.16 -18.88 -12.36
C ILE A 338 6.29 -20.06 -12.83
N GLY A 339 6.45 -20.41 -14.10
CA GLY A 339 5.83 -21.53 -14.74
C GLY A 339 6.83 -22.62 -15.10
N MET A 340 6.39 -23.87 -14.99
CA MET A 340 7.11 -25.04 -15.49
C MET A 340 6.16 -25.96 -16.26
N LEU A 341 6.65 -26.63 -17.30
CA LEU A 341 5.96 -27.79 -17.85
C LEU A 341 6.11 -28.97 -16.88
N ARG A 342 5.09 -29.84 -16.80
CA ARG A 342 5.09 -30.99 -15.87
C ARG A 342 6.41 -31.79 -15.87
N SER A 343 6.99 -32.07 -17.03
CA SER A 343 8.24 -32.83 -17.16
C SER A 343 9.41 -32.23 -16.37
N ASP A 344 9.50 -30.90 -16.35
CA ASP A 344 10.59 -30.17 -15.71
C ASP A 344 10.28 -29.91 -14.24
N PHE A 345 9.01 -29.64 -13.92
CA PHE A 345 8.51 -29.58 -12.55
C PHE A 345 8.77 -30.87 -11.75
N GLU A 346 8.55 -32.06 -12.33
CA GLU A 346 8.83 -33.34 -11.63
C GLU A 346 10.33 -33.62 -11.47
N LYS A 347 11.22 -32.94 -12.22
CA LYS A 347 12.66 -32.91 -11.93
C LYS A 347 12.91 -31.95 -10.77
N PHE A 348 12.37 -30.72 -10.84
CA PHE A 348 12.56 -29.67 -9.85
C PHE A 348 12.13 -30.10 -8.46
N ARG A 349 10.91 -30.64 -8.32
CA ARG A 349 10.36 -31.21 -7.08
C ARG A 349 11.25 -32.28 -6.46
N ARG A 350 12.06 -33.01 -7.25
CA ARG A 350 13.00 -34.02 -6.76
C ARG A 350 14.29 -33.39 -6.24
N VAL A 351 14.88 -32.45 -6.98
CA VAL A 351 16.23 -31.92 -6.69
C VAL A 351 16.22 -30.69 -5.79
N CYS A 352 15.20 -29.83 -5.88
CA CYS A 352 15.11 -28.59 -5.12
C CYS A 352 15.21 -28.80 -3.59
N PRO A 353 14.51 -29.76 -2.96
CA PRO A 353 14.65 -30.00 -1.52
C PRO A 353 16.08 -30.32 -1.07
N GLU A 354 16.91 -30.90 -1.93
CA GLU A 354 18.30 -31.30 -1.65
C GLU A 354 19.30 -30.18 -1.99
N GLU A 355 19.01 -29.38 -3.02
CA GLU A 355 19.91 -28.37 -3.59
C GLU A 355 19.75 -26.96 -3.02
N ILE A 356 18.57 -26.64 -2.49
CA ILE A 356 18.25 -25.31 -1.97
C ILE A 356 19.09 -24.98 -0.73
N ASP A 357 19.51 -23.72 -0.57
CA ASP A 357 20.08 -23.26 0.70
C ASP A 357 19.01 -23.33 1.82
N ARG A 358 19.02 -24.45 2.53
CA ARG A 358 18.12 -24.74 3.66
C ARG A 358 18.33 -23.81 4.85
N ASN A 359 19.35 -22.96 4.89
CA ASN A 359 19.50 -21.95 5.95
C ASN A 359 18.64 -20.72 5.65
N LYS A 360 18.67 -20.23 4.40
CA LYS A 360 17.92 -19.04 3.96
C LYS A 360 16.50 -19.36 3.49
N PHE A 361 16.29 -20.46 2.77
CA PHE A 361 15.02 -20.75 2.10
C PHE A 361 14.38 -22.09 2.53
N ALA A 362 13.14 -22.30 2.12
CA ALA A 362 12.46 -23.58 2.20
C ALA A 362 11.57 -23.84 0.98
N TYR A 363 11.44 -25.12 0.64
CA TYR A 363 10.50 -25.59 -0.38
C TYR A 363 9.20 -26.05 0.29
N ALA A 364 8.11 -25.36 -0.04
CA ALA A 364 6.80 -25.54 0.57
C ALA A 364 5.84 -26.22 -0.43
N SER A 365 5.34 -27.39 -0.07
CA SER A 365 4.52 -28.27 -0.91
C SER A 365 3.59 -29.08 -0.01
N TYR A 366 2.49 -29.63 -0.54
CA TYR A 366 1.65 -30.59 0.21
C TYR A 366 2.38 -31.88 0.63
N THR A 367 3.57 -32.11 0.09
CA THR A 367 4.46 -33.22 0.48
C THR A 367 5.36 -32.87 1.66
N THR A 368 5.59 -31.59 1.94
CA THR A 368 6.40 -31.09 3.06
C THR A 368 5.55 -30.47 4.18
N GLU A 369 4.32 -30.05 3.88
CA GLU A 369 3.38 -29.41 4.83
C GLU A 369 2.04 -30.15 4.91
N GLU A 370 1.67 -30.59 6.11
CA GLU A 370 0.42 -31.34 6.36
C GLU A 370 -0.85 -30.53 6.02
N ASN A 371 -0.81 -29.21 6.25
CA ASN A 371 -1.93 -28.28 6.10
C ASN A 371 -1.80 -27.35 4.88
N CYS A 372 -0.98 -27.72 3.89
CA CYS A 372 -0.90 -27.00 2.62
C CYS A 372 -2.29 -26.95 1.95
N HIS A 373 -2.81 -25.74 1.74
CA HIS A 373 -4.12 -25.49 1.14
C HIS A 373 -4.03 -25.09 -0.35
N TYR A 374 -2.85 -24.68 -0.83
CA TYR A 374 -2.57 -24.21 -2.19
C TYR A 374 -2.16 -25.38 -3.10
N LEU A 375 -2.54 -25.32 -4.39
CA LEU A 375 -2.45 -26.46 -5.33
C LEU A 375 -1.16 -26.53 -6.16
N PHE A 376 -0.23 -25.64 -5.88
CA PHE A 376 1.09 -25.50 -6.48
C PHE A 376 2.16 -25.64 -5.38
N ASP A 377 3.43 -25.55 -5.73
CA ASP A 377 4.52 -25.47 -4.74
C ASP A 377 5.04 -24.03 -4.66
N LYS A 378 5.63 -23.65 -3.53
CA LYS A 378 6.27 -22.35 -3.32
C LYS A 378 7.73 -22.53 -2.88
N ILE A 379 8.58 -21.54 -3.16
CA ILE A 379 9.82 -21.32 -2.39
C ILE A 379 9.58 -20.17 -1.43
N ARG A 380 9.95 -20.33 -0.16
CA ARG A 380 9.77 -19.32 0.89
C ARG A 380 11.10 -18.88 1.50
N LEU A 381 11.24 -17.58 1.77
CA LEU A 381 12.33 -17.05 2.60
C LEU A 381 12.03 -17.30 4.09
N LYS A 382 12.98 -17.90 4.80
CA LYS A 382 12.87 -18.13 6.26
C LYS A 382 12.97 -16.82 7.04
N ASN A 383 12.49 -16.85 8.29
CA ASN A 383 12.54 -15.72 9.22
C ASN A 383 11.83 -14.44 8.71
N THR A 384 10.86 -14.61 7.82
CA THR A 384 9.93 -13.56 7.37
C THR A 384 8.48 -14.05 7.52
N TYR A 385 7.51 -13.15 7.43
CA TYR A 385 6.08 -13.46 7.42
C TYR A 385 5.39 -12.71 6.28
N PHE A 386 4.56 -13.44 5.54
CA PHE A 386 3.63 -12.93 4.53
C PHE A 386 2.29 -13.66 4.77
N SER A 387 1.66 -13.34 5.90
CA SER A 387 0.44 -14.01 6.35
C SER A 387 -0.79 -13.33 5.77
N THR A 388 -1.54 -14.02 4.92
CA THR A 388 -2.88 -13.59 4.46
C THR A 388 -3.98 -13.91 5.47
N GLU A 389 -5.11 -13.19 5.43
CA GLU A 389 -6.30 -13.51 6.26
C GLU A 389 -6.71 -14.99 6.10
N PHE A 390 -6.44 -15.57 4.93
CA PHE A 390 -6.75 -16.96 4.59
C PHE A 390 -5.67 -17.98 4.99
N SER A 391 -4.43 -17.55 5.25
CA SER A 391 -3.31 -18.44 5.61
C SER A 391 -2.94 -18.38 7.09
N SER A 392 -3.29 -17.30 7.80
CA SER A 392 -3.08 -17.16 9.25
C SER A 392 -3.80 -18.25 10.08
N ASP A 393 -4.87 -18.83 9.56
CA ASP A 393 -5.62 -19.93 10.20
C ASP A 393 -4.86 -21.28 10.18
N TYR A 394 -3.75 -21.38 9.43
CA TYR A 394 -3.11 -22.65 9.13
C TYR A 394 -1.65 -22.73 9.62
N LYS A 395 -1.30 -23.88 10.20
CA LYS A 395 0.10 -24.23 10.49
C LYS A 395 0.80 -24.69 9.21
N ILE A 396 1.22 -23.72 8.41
CA ILE A 396 2.12 -23.86 7.25
C ILE A 396 3.42 -23.09 7.54
N GLN A 397 4.44 -23.28 6.69
CA GLN A 397 5.58 -22.39 6.73
C GLN A 397 5.20 -21.04 6.13
N ASP A 398 5.49 -19.97 6.88
CA ASP A 398 5.25 -18.58 6.46
C ASP A 398 6.56 -17.95 5.92
N GLY A 399 6.41 -16.81 5.25
CA GLY A 399 7.48 -16.01 4.68
C GLY A 399 7.24 -15.62 3.23
N VAL A 400 7.95 -14.57 2.79
CA VAL A 400 7.96 -14.07 1.40
C VAL A 400 8.23 -15.22 0.43
N PHE A 401 7.55 -15.25 -0.72
CA PHE A 401 7.51 -16.43 -1.57
C PHE A 401 7.64 -16.17 -3.07
N VAL A 402 8.00 -17.22 -3.81
CA VAL A 402 7.86 -17.32 -5.27
C VAL A 402 6.99 -18.54 -5.58
N ASP A 403 6.00 -18.36 -6.44
CA ASP A 403 4.99 -19.38 -6.76
C ASP A 403 5.35 -20.18 -8.02
N ILE A 404 5.20 -21.51 -7.94
CA ILE A 404 5.60 -22.43 -8.99
C ILE A 404 4.36 -23.09 -9.62
N PHE A 405 3.82 -22.43 -10.64
CA PHE A 405 2.72 -22.96 -11.43
C PHE A 405 3.16 -24.06 -12.40
N VAL A 406 2.27 -25.03 -12.62
CA VAL A 406 2.54 -26.19 -13.47
C VAL A 406 1.53 -26.28 -14.59
N TYR A 407 2.04 -26.36 -15.82
CA TYR A 407 1.23 -26.51 -17.01
C TYR A 407 1.21 -27.97 -17.45
N ASP A 408 0.00 -28.53 -17.46
CA ASP A 408 -0.27 -29.95 -17.72
C ASP A 408 -0.85 -30.14 -19.12
N THR A 409 -0.47 -31.21 -19.81
CA THR A 409 -1.02 -31.51 -21.15
C THR A 409 -2.47 -31.95 -21.05
N THR A 410 -3.22 -31.72 -22.12
CA THR A 410 -4.60 -32.17 -22.22
C THR A 410 -4.81 -32.98 -23.51
N SER A 411 -6.05 -33.14 -23.94
CA SER A 411 -6.39 -33.86 -25.16
C SER A 411 -6.44 -32.92 -26.37
N GLU A 412 -6.16 -33.44 -27.56
CA GLU A 412 -6.49 -32.77 -28.84
C GLU A 412 -8.00 -32.51 -28.99
N SER A 413 -8.84 -33.48 -28.60
CA SER A 413 -10.30 -33.32 -28.67
C SER A 413 -10.84 -32.33 -27.65
N ALA A 414 -11.45 -31.23 -28.12
CA ALA A 414 -12.11 -30.21 -27.30
C ALA A 414 -13.16 -30.78 -26.32
N LYS A 415 -13.87 -31.87 -26.67
CA LYS A 415 -14.80 -32.55 -25.76
C LYS A 415 -14.08 -33.13 -24.54
N MET A 416 -12.91 -33.72 -24.76
CA MET A 416 -12.06 -34.30 -23.71
C MET A 416 -11.27 -33.23 -22.94
N GLN A 417 -10.91 -32.12 -23.57
CA GLN A 417 -10.39 -30.93 -22.88
C GLN A 417 -11.42 -30.41 -21.85
N LYS A 418 -12.69 -30.25 -22.27
CA LYS A 418 -13.77 -29.83 -21.37
C LYS A 418 -13.98 -30.82 -20.21
N LEU A 419 -13.86 -32.12 -20.46
CA LEU A 419 -13.89 -33.15 -19.41
C LEU A 419 -12.70 -32.99 -18.43
N HIS A 420 -11.48 -32.80 -18.93
CA HIS A 420 -10.28 -32.59 -18.13
C HIS A 420 -10.40 -31.36 -17.23
N ILE A 421 -10.79 -30.22 -17.82
CA ILE A 421 -11.00 -28.95 -17.12
C ILE A 421 -12.07 -29.10 -16.04
N ASN A 422 -13.17 -29.80 -16.30
CA ASN A 422 -14.22 -30.05 -15.30
C ASN A 422 -13.74 -30.96 -14.15
N LEU A 423 -12.89 -31.95 -14.43
CA LEU A 423 -12.29 -32.81 -13.41
C LEU A 423 -11.35 -32.00 -12.49
N VAL A 424 -10.45 -31.20 -13.08
CA VAL A 424 -9.53 -30.31 -12.34
C VAL A 424 -10.31 -29.27 -11.53
N LYS A 425 -11.33 -28.62 -12.11
CA LYS A 425 -12.25 -27.71 -11.38
C LYS A 425 -12.97 -28.40 -10.21
N THR A 426 -13.27 -29.70 -10.32
CA THR A 426 -13.87 -30.47 -9.22
C THR A 426 -12.86 -30.68 -8.08
N ALA A 427 -11.59 -30.93 -8.39
CA ALA A 427 -10.52 -31.02 -7.39
C ALA A 427 -10.25 -29.68 -6.70
N ILE A 428 -10.09 -28.58 -7.46
CA ILE A 428 -9.97 -27.20 -6.93
C ILE A 428 -11.14 -26.87 -6.00
N ARG A 429 -12.37 -27.20 -6.42
CA ARG A 429 -13.58 -27.01 -5.63
C ARG A 429 -13.57 -27.79 -4.32
N PHE A 430 -13.06 -29.02 -4.29
CA PHE A 430 -12.97 -29.80 -3.06
C PHE A 430 -11.92 -29.22 -2.10
N MET A 431 -10.77 -28.78 -2.62
CA MET A 431 -9.78 -28.00 -1.85
C MET A 431 -10.40 -26.74 -1.25
N ASN A 432 -11.10 -25.93 -2.04
CA ASN A 432 -11.73 -24.69 -1.55
C ASN A 432 -12.83 -24.94 -0.50
N ILE A 433 -13.58 -26.05 -0.59
CA ILE A 433 -14.57 -26.42 0.44
C ILE A 433 -13.89 -26.86 1.74
N LYS A 434 -12.76 -27.56 1.65
CA LYS A 434 -11.93 -27.93 2.81
C LYS A 434 -11.29 -26.70 3.46
N TRP A 435 -10.74 -25.80 2.65
CA TRP A 435 -9.97 -24.61 3.06
C TRP A 435 -10.85 -23.48 3.61
N THR A 436 -11.97 -23.13 2.95
CA THR A 436 -12.85 -22.03 3.40
C THR A 436 -13.91 -22.48 4.41
N GLY A 437 -14.08 -23.79 4.60
CA GLY A 437 -15.21 -24.39 5.32
C GLY A 437 -16.60 -24.18 4.69
N LYS A 438 -16.70 -23.35 3.65
CA LYS A 438 -17.92 -22.83 3.01
C LYS A 438 -18.10 -23.46 1.63
N VAL A 439 -19.33 -23.38 1.11
CA VAL A 439 -19.65 -23.74 -0.27
C VAL A 439 -20.12 -22.48 -0.98
N ASN A 440 -19.45 -22.08 -2.08
CA ASN A 440 -19.85 -20.92 -2.86
C ASN A 440 -21.28 -21.12 -3.43
N SER A 441 -22.20 -20.22 -3.05
CA SER A 441 -23.62 -20.24 -3.45
C SER A 441 -23.84 -20.01 -4.95
N ASN A 442 -22.95 -19.28 -5.60
CA ASN A 442 -23.10 -18.81 -6.98
C ASN A 442 -22.50 -19.81 -7.99
N MET A 443 -22.09 -20.99 -7.51
CA MET A 443 -21.40 -22.01 -8.31
C MET A 443 -22.37 -23.06 -8.86
N ASN A 444 -22.21 -23.40 -10.14
CA ASN A 444 -22.94 -24.48 -10.79
C ASN A 444 -22.83 -25.81 -9.99
N GLY A 445 -23.98 -26.43 -9.69
CA GLY A 445 -24.05 -27.61 -8.84
C GLY A 445 -23.88 -27.35 -7.33
N TYR A 446 -24.11 -26.12 -6.86
CA TYR A 446 -24.07 -25.74 -5.43
C TYR A 446 -24.75 -26.77 -4.51
N MET A 447 -25.97 -27.19 -4.84
CA MET A 447 -26.76 -28.16 -4.05
C MET A 447 -26.00 -29.49 -3.80
N LEU A 448 -25.30 -30.01 -4.81
CA LEU A 448 -24.49 -31.21 -4.66
C LEU A 448 -23.33 -30.98 -3.68
N SER A 449 -22.62 -29.86 -3.76
CA SER A 449 -21.57 -29.53 -2.78
C SER A 449 -22.07 -29.20 -1.39
N LYS A 450 -23.30 -28.70 -1.24
CA LYS A 450 -23.92 -28.56 0.09
C LYS A 450 -24.14 -29.93 0.72
N LEU A 451 -24.52 -30.93 -0.07
CA LEU A 451 -24.70 -32.32 0.37
C LEU A 451 -23.37 -33.04 0.67
N ILE A 452 -22.39 -32.97 -0.23
CA ILE A 452 -21.09 -33.68 -0.04
C ILE A 452 -20.06 -32.88 0.77
N GLY A 453 -20.29 -31.59 1.01
CA GLY A 453 -19.38 -30.68 1.71
C GLY A 453 -18.97 -31.14 3.11
N PRO A 454 -19.88 -31.63 3.97
CA PRO A 454 -19.52 -32.24 5.25
C PRO A 454 -18.50 -33.38 5.10
N PHE A 455 -18.66 -34.26 4.12
CA PHE A 455 -17.73 -35.36 3.85
C PHE A 455 -16.38 -34.87 3.31
N ILE A 456 -16.37 -33.89 2.40
CA ILE A 456 -15.12 -33.26 1.91
C ILE A 456 -14.33 -32.64 3.08
N ARG A 457 -15.00 -31.97 4.02
CA ARG A 457 -14.33 -31.37 5.19
C ARG A 457 -13.70 -32.40 6.13
N LEU A 458 -14.18 -33.65 6.14
CA LEU A 458 -13.56 -34.77 6.86
C LEU A 458 -12.34 -35.37 6.14
N MET A 459 -12.17 -35.15 4.82
CA MET A 459 -10.99 -35.61 4.10
C MET A 459 -9.74 -34.83 4.54
N SER A 460 -8.58 -35.48 4.62
CA SER A 460 -7.30 -34.79 4.84
C SER A 460 -6.85 -34.05 3.58
N PHE A 461 -6.06 -32.97 3.74
CA PHE A 461 -5.48 -32.23 2.61
C PHE A 461 -4.69 -33.16 1.68
N ASN A 462 -3.89 -34.08 2.22
CA ASN A 462 -3.14 -35.09 1.45
C ASN A 462 -4.04 -35.93 0.51
N MET A 463 -5.25 -36.34 0.94
CA MET A 463 -6.18 -37.07 0.06
C MET A 463 -6.72 -36.19 -1.08
N LEU A 464 -7.02 -34.93 -0.79
CA LEU A 464 -7.51 -33.97 -1.80
C LEU A 464 -6.42 -33.57 -2.79
N HIS A 465 -5.18 -33.39 -2.32
CA HIS A 465 -4.00 -33.15 -3.16
C HIS A 465 -3.72 -34.31 -4.09
N LYS A 466 -3.71 -35.56 -3.60
CA LYS A 466 -3.57 -36.76 -4.45
C LYS A 466 -4.70 -36.87 -5.49
N PHE A 467 -5.91 -36.46 -5.15
CA PHE A 467 -7.01 -36.39 -6.12
C PHE A 467 -6.79 -35.28 -7.17
N SER A 468 -6.31 -34.11 -6.76
CA SER A 468 -5.98 -33.00 -7.66
C SER A 468 -4.83 -33.35 -8.60
N GLU A 469 -3.72 -33.86 -8.06
CA GLU A 469 -2.55 -34.31 -8.82
C GLU A 469 -2.91 -35.40 -9.84
N LYS A 470 -3.72 -36.39 -9.45
CA LYS A 470 -4.24 -37.41 -10.38
C LYS A 470 -5.16 -36.82 -11.45
N SER A 471 -5.94 -35.79 -11.11
CA SER A 471 -6.82 -35.09 -12.06
C SER A 471 -6.03 -34.31 -13.10
N LEU A 472 -5.00 -33.58 -12.66
CA LEU A 472 -4.07 -32.82 -13.50
C LEU A 472 -3.24 -33.72 -14.41
N LYS A 473 -2.70 -34.82 -13.85
CA LYS A 473 -1.85 -35.78 -14.60
C LYS A 473 -2.64 -36.71 -15.52
N PHE A 474 -3.95 -36.56 -15.66
CA PHE A 474 -4.81 -37.51 -16.37
C PHE A 474 -4.48 -37.64 -17.87
N PHE A 475 -4.02 -36.57 -18.52
CA PHE A 475 -3.59 -36.57 -19.92
C PHE A 475 -2.07 -36.58 -20.14
N ASN A 476 -1.25 -36.35 -19.09
CA ASN A 476 0.21 -36.22 -19.18
C ASN A 476 1.00 -37.45 -19.68
N LYS A 477 0.34 -38.57 -19.94
CA LYS A 477 0.93 -39.74 -20.61
C LYS A 477 0.79 -39.71 -22.14
N LYS A 478 0.11 -38.71 -22.68
CA LYS A 478 -0.06 -38.49 -24.12
C LYS A 478 0.67 -37.22 -24.52
N ASP A 479 1.44 -37.28 -25.59
CA ASP A 479 1.89 -36.06 -26.25
C ASP A 479 0.69 -35.35 -26.87
N SER A 480 0.66 -34.02 -26.75
CA SER A 480 -0.43 -33.19 -27.23
C SER A 480 0.07 -31.77 -27.49
N ALA A 481 -0.50 -31.14 -28.50
CA ALA A 481 -0.30 -29.74 -28.83
C ALA A 481 -1.02 -28.78 -27.85
N TYR A 482 -1.71 -29.28 -26.81
CA TYR A 482 -2.51 -28.47 -25.88
C TYR A 482 -2.13 -28.64 -24.41
N LEU A 483 -2.13 -27.52 -23.69
CA LEU A 483 -1.92 -27.40 -22.24
C LEU A 483 -3.18 -26.86 -21.54
N ILE A 484 -3.25 -27.03 -20.22
CA ILE A 484 -4.14 -26.29 -19.32
C ILE A 484 -3.36 -25.63 -18.19
N ASP A 485 -3.82 -24.47 -17.73
CA ASP A 485 -3.43 -23.88 -16.45
C ASP A 485 -4.28 -24.53 -15.35
N GLY A 486 -3.75 -25.62 -14.77
CA GLY A 486 -4.49 -26.42 -13.79
C GLY A 486 -4.25 -26.03 -12.33
N THR A 487 -3.18 -25.27 -12.08
CA THR A 487 -2.77 -24.84 -10.74
C THR A 487 -2.99 -23.34 -10.49
N GLY A 488 -3.03 -22.52 -11.53
CA GLY A 488 -3.30 -21.09 -11.47
C GLY A 488 -4.77 -20.72 -11.69
N LEU A 489 -5.05 -19.42 -11.71
CA LEU A 489 -6.41 -18.87 -11.78
C LEU A 489 -7.06 -19.01 -13.17
N ASN A 490 -6.29 -19.36 -14.21
CA ASN A 490 -6.74 -19.29 -15.61
C ASN A 490 -7.40 -20.58 -16.14
N ILE A 491 -7.66 -21.58 -15.29
CA ILE A 491 -8.43 -22.79 -15.66
C ILE A 491 -9.80 -22.49 -16.30
N ASN A 492 -10.33 -21.28 -16.11
CA ASN A 492 -11.55 -20.80 -16.75
C ASN A 492 -11.37 -20.33 -18.20
N ARG A 493 -10.16 -19.94 -18.63
CA ARG A 493 -9.83 -19.60 -20.02
C ARG A 493 -9.78 -20.82 -20.95
N GLY A 494 -9.61 -22.02 -20.37
CA GLY A 494 -9.60 -23.28 -21.10
C GLY A 494 -8.20 -23.67 -21.61
N ALA A 495 -8.18 -24.63 -22.54
CA ALA A 495 -6.94 -25.16 -23.10
C ALA A 495 -6.32 -24.19 -24.11
N PHE A 496 -4.99 -24.15 -24.17
CA PHE A 496 -4.20 -23.31 -25.08
C PHE A 496 -3.05 -24.11 -25.70
N ARG A 497 -2.40 -23.56 -26.73
CA ARG A 497 -1.36 -24.30 -27.48
C ARG A 497 -0.07 -24.45 -26.66
N LYS A 498 0.50 -25.66 -26.63
CA LYS A 498 1.77 -25.99 -25.96
C LYS A 498 2.93 -25.14 -26.46
N ILE A 499 2.92 -24.78 -27.75
CA ILE A 499 3.92 -23.91 -28.38
C ILE A 499 4.04 -22.52 -27.73
N CYS A 500 3.03 -22.08 -26.97
CA CYS A 500 3.08 -20.86 -26.20
C CYS A 500 4.16 -20.89 -25.10
N LEU A 501 4.46 -22.06 -24.52
CA LEU A 501 5.31 -22.24 -23.33
C LEU A 501 6.47 -23.23 -23.51
N GLU A 502 6.54 -23.98 -24.61
CA GLU A 502 7.54 -25.05 -24.83
C GLU A 502 8.97 -24.53 -25.10
N LYS A 503 9.07 -23.33 -25.67
CA LYS A 503 10.33 -22.64 -25.93
C LYS A 503 10.38 -21.35 -25.12
N THR A 504 11.58 -21.02 -24.65
CA THR A 504 11.87 -19.80 -23.91
C THR A 504 12.97 -19.01 -24.60
N LYS A 505 12.97 -17.70 -24.35
CA LYS A 505 14.07 -16.79 -24.68
C LYS A 505 14.46 -16.03 -23.42
N GLU A 506 15.72 -15.62 -23.34
CA GLU A 506 16.20 -14.83 -22.22
C GLU A 506 15.89 -13.34 -22.44
N ILE A 507 15.52 -12.66 -21.35
CA ILE A 507 15.36 -11.20 -21.27
C ILE A 507 16.02 -10.67 -19.99
N VAL A 508 16.26 -9.36 -19.94
CA VAL A 508 16.65 -8.68 -18.71
C VAL A 508 15.39 -8.31 -17.93
N PHE A 509 15.33 -8.69 -16.66
CA PHE A 509 14.26 -8.39 -15.71
C PHE A 509 14.93 -7.96 -14.40
N GLU A 510 14.71 -6.72 -13.97
CA GLU A 510 15.29 -6.17 -12.72
C GLU A 510 16.82 -6.39 -12.55
N GLY A 511 17.55 -6.37 -13.67
CA GLY A 511 19.01 -6.54 -13.70
C GLY A 511 19.51 -7.99 -13.70
N VAL A 512 18.61 -8.99 -13.67
CA VAL A 512 18.95 -10.41 -13.89
C VAL A 512 18.44 -10.90 -15.24
N THR A 513 19.14 -11.87 -15.83
CA THR A 513 18.74 -12.52 -17.07
C THR A 513 17.84 -13.73 -16.76
N VAL A 514 16.59 -13.70 -17.22
CA VAL A 514 15.57 -14.70 -16.90
C VAL A 514 14.89 -15.25 -18.16
N PRO A 515 14.44 -16.52 -18.17
CA PRO A 515 13.66 -17.08 -19.25
C PRO A 515 12.22 -16.57 -19.23
N VAL A 516 11.72 -16.17 -20.39
CA VAL A 516 10.29 -15.96 -20.68
C VAL A 516 9.86 -16.82 -21.87
N PRO A 517 8.57 -17.14 -22.03
CA PRO A 517 8.13 -17.91 -23.19
C PRO A 517 8.41 -17.17 -24.50
N GLU A 518 8.91 -17.87 -25.52
CA GLU A 518 9.27 -17.27 -26.81
C GLU A 518 8.05 -16.62 -27.48
N ASN A 519 6.90 -17.31 -27.36
CA ASN A 519 5.58 -16.92 -27.85
C ASN A 519 4.69 -16.31 -26.76
N TYR A 520 5.26 -15.48 -25.87
CA TYR A 520 4.51 -14.85 -24.77
C TYR A 520 3.25 -14.08 -25.22
N ASP A 521 3.23 -13.50 -26.43
CA ASP A 521 2.12 -12.67 -26.91
C ASP A 521 0.82 -13.48 -27.01
N GLU A 522 0.87 -14.69 -27.57
CA GLU A 522 -0.28 -15.58 -27.64
C GLU A 522 -0.74 -16.03 -26.24
N PHE A 523 0.21 -16.29 -25.34
CA PHE A 523 -0.11 -16.69 -23.97
C PHE A 523 -0.78 -15.55 -23.18
N LEU A 524 -0.22 -14.35 -23.23
CA LEU A 524 -0.78 -13.17 -22.55
C LEU A 524 -2.13 -12.77 -23.14
N LYS A 525 -2.36 -12.95 -24.46
CA LYS A 525 -3.69 -12.79 -25.08
C LYS A 525 -4.69 -13.83 -24.60
N HIS A 526 -4.29 -15.09 -24.41
CA HIS A 526 -5.17 -16.12 -23.84
C HIS A 526 -5.55 -15.84 -22.38
N VAL A 527 -4.61 -15.31 -21.59
CA VAL A 527 -4.80 -15.04 -20.15
C VAL A 527 -5.54 -13.72 -19.89
N TYR A 528 -5.12 -12.63 -20.52
CA TYR A 528 -5.56 -11.25 -20.26
C TYR A 528 -6.39 -10.62 -21.40
N GLY A 529 -6.34 -11.18 -22.61
CA GLY A 529 -7.04 -10.67 -23.80
C GLY A 529 -6.16 -9.79 -24.70
N GLU A 530 -6.68 -9.39 -25.87
CA GLU A 530 -5.95 -8.59 -26.89
C GLU A 530 -5.35 -7.28 -26.34
N LYS A 531 -5.99 -6.68 -25.34
CA LYS A 531 -5.59 -5.42 -24.72
C LYS A 531 -4.59 -5.59 -23.57
N TYR A 532 -3.89 -6.72 -23.44
CA TYR A 532 -2.97 -6.95 -22.31
C TYR A 532 -1.83 -5.94 -22.19
N LEU A 533 -1.46 -5.23 -23.26
CA LEU A 533 -0.48 -4.14 -23.22
C LEU A 533 -1.07 -2.80 -22.75
N GLU A 534 -2.41 -2.63 -22.78
CA GLU A 534 -3.05 -1.45 -22.19
C GLU A 534 -2.92 -1.51 -20.67
N GLU A 535 -2.44 -0.42 -20.08
CA GLU A 535 -2.33 -0.31 -18.64
C GLU A 535 -3.73 -0.15 -18.01
N PRO A 536 -4.08 -0.92 -16.95
CA PRO A 536 -5.37 -0.76 -16.29
C PRO A 536 -5.50 0.66 -15.70
N PRO A 537 -6.73 1.22 -15.62
CA PRO A 537 -6.98 2.45 -14.90
C PRO A 537 -6.42 2.39 -13.47
N ILE A 538 -5.95 3.51 -12.93
CA ILE A 538 -5.25 3.52 -11.64
C ILE A 538 -6.07 2.88 -10.52
N TYR A 539 -7.40 3.04 -10.54
CA TYR A 539 -8.31 2.46 -9.55
C TYR A 539 -8.39 0.92 -9.55
N MET A 540 -7.96 0.26 -10.62
CA MET A 540 -7.84 -1.21 -10.71
C MET A 540 -6.44 -1.73 -10.32
N ARG A 541 -5.50 -0.84 -10.00
CA ARG A 541 -4.11 -1.18 -9.62
C ARG A 541 -4.00 -1.40 -8.12
N SER A 542 -4.05 -2.65 -7.67
CA SER A 542 -3.82 -3.06 -6.28
C SER A 542 -2.92 -4.28 -6.24
N GLY A 543 -2.34 -4.57 -5.07
CA GLY A 543 -1.74 -5.87 -4.81
C GLY A 543 -2.74 -7.01 -5.04
N THR A 544 -2.20 -8.21 -5.24
CA THR A 544 -2.98 -9.44 -5.42
C THR A 544 -3.43 -10.01 -4.07
N HIS A 545 -2.74 -9.65 -2.97
CA HIS A 545 -2.91 -10.28 -1.66
C HIS A 545 -3.42 -9.34 -0.55
N ASP A 546 -4.53 -9.72 0.09
CA ASP A 546 -4.98 -9.15 1.37
C ASP A 546 -4.19 -9.81 2.54
N PHE A 547 -3.03 -9.23 2.91
CA PHE A 547 -2.24 -9.72 4.06
C PHE A 547 -2.65 -9.09 5.40
N VAL A 548 -2.57 -9.91 6.45
CA VAL A 548 -2.78 -9.56 7.87
C VAL A 548 -1.45 -9.27 8.57
N ARG A 549 -0.34 -9.88 8.12
CA ARG A 549 1.01 -9.61 8.62
C ARG A 549 2.03 -9.62 7.50
N LEU A 550 2.81 -8.54 7.41
CA LEU A 550 4.00 -8.43 6.57
C LEU A 550 5.23 -8.05 7.41
N ASP A 551 6.16 -8.98 7.52
CA ASP A 551 7.38 -8.86 8.32
C ASP A 551 8.55 -9.39 7.49
N LEU A 552 9.47 -8.51 7.11
CA LEU A 552 10.61 -8.86 6.27
C LEU A 552 11.87 -9.19 7.09
N GLY A 553 11.74 -9.30 8.43
CA GLY A 553 12.85 -9.69 9.31
C GLY A 553 14.11 -8.84 9.15
N GLU A 554 15.27 -9.49 9.13
CA GLU A 554 16.59 -8.84 8.99
C GLU A 554 16.73 -7.96 7.74
N TYR A 555 15.97 -8.24 6.68
CA TYR A 555 16.06 -7.54 5.40
C TYR A 555 15.56 -6.09 5.46
N VAL A 556 14.80 -5.71 6.51
CA VAL A 556 14.40 -4.33 6.77
C VAL A 556 15.61 -3.43 7.09
N ALA A 557 16.66 -3.98 7.71
CA ALA A 557 17.79 -3.19 8.21
C ALA A 557 18.80 -2.77 7.11
N ASP A 558 18.87 -3.51 6.00
CA ASP A 558 20.10 -3.58 5.19
C ASP A 558 20.20 -2.58 4.03
N ASN A 559 19.45 -1.46 4.08
CA ASN A 559 19.63 -0.31 3.16
C ASN A 559 20.23 0.93 3.83
N SER A 560 20.73 0.83 5.06
CA SER A 560 21.62 1.85 5.62
C SER A 560 22.83 1.23 6.31
N SER A 561 24.03 1.54 5.79
CA SER A 561 25.32 1.22 6.39
C SER A 561 25.63 2.03 7.67
N ALA A 562 24.60 2.46 8.39
CA ALA A 562 24.65 3.38 9.52
C ALA A 562 24.19 2.77 10.87
N HIS A 563 23.61 1.56 10.87
CA HIS A 563 22.95 0.98 12.05
C HIS A 563 23.42 -0.45 12.40
N LYS A 564 24.74 -0.68 12.42
CA LYS A 564 25.34 -1.93 12.94
C LYS A 564 25.58 -1.96 14.45
N GLU A 565 25.18 -0.92 15.19
CA GLU A 565 25.25 -0.85 16.66
C GLU A 565 23.90 -0.45 17.27
N GLN A 566 22.94 -1.37 17.25
CA GLN A 566 21.82 -1.38 18.19
C GLN A 566 21.66 -2.80 18.74
N SER A 567 21.54 -2.96 20.06
CA SER A 567 21.34 -4.29 20.65
C SER A 567 19.95 -4.80 20.28
N LEU A 568 19.86 -6.09 19.97
CA LEU A 568 18.65 -6.74 19.45
C LEU A 568 17.60 -7.05 20.53
N ASP A 569 17.71 -6.44 21.71
CA ASP A 569 16.82 -6.64 22.86
C ASP A 569 15.61 -5.68 22.85
N GLY A 570 15.27 -5.11 21.68
CA GLY A 570 14.37 -3.96 21.56
C GLY A 570 12.96 -4.22 21.00
N GLU A 571 12.75 -5.24 20.15
CA GLU A 571 11.46 -5.45 19.45
C GLU A 571 10.92 -6.88 19.62
N LEU A 572 10.61 -7.24 20.86
CA LEU A 572 9.75 -8.37 21.18
C LEU A 572 8.40 -7.84 21.70
N PHE A 573 7.38 -7.82 20.85
CA PHE A 573 5.98 -7.80 21.29
C PHE A 573 5.62 -9.15 21.93
N SER A 574 6.15 -9.39 23.14
CA SER A 574 5.75 -10.52 23.98
C SER A 574 4.37 -10.26 24.57
N TYR A 575 3.32 -10.71 23.88
CA TYR A 575 2.05 -10.97 24.54
C TYR A 575 2.29 -11.99 25.66
N THR A 576 2.19 -11.52 26.91
CA THR A 576 2.28 -12.38 28.10
C THR A 576 0.91 -12.38 28.76
N LEU A 577 0.11 -13.38 28.36
CA LEU A 577 -1.23 -13.79 28.85
C LEU A 577 -2.21 -12.68 29.27
#